data_AF-A0A9Q2CXU6-F1
#
_entry.id   AF-A0A9Q2CXU6-F1
#
_cell.length_a   1.000
_cell.length_b   1.000
_cell.length_c   1.000
_cell.angle_alpha   90.00
_cell.angle_beta   90.00
_cell.angle_gamma   90.00
#
_symmetry.space_group_name_H-M   'P 1'
#
loop_
_entity.id
_entity.type
_entity.pdbx_description
1 polymer ?
#
loop_
_entity_poly.entity_id
_entity_poly.type
_entity_poly.pdbx_seq_one_letter_code
_entity_poly.pdbx_strand_id
1 'polypeptide(L)'
;MISCYGGGFSAIPAYIADLFGTKQLGAIHGYILTAWALAGLVGPFIVAKVYEATQSYDITLYIFVAMFVVALIISLVIRADIRKIKRESELNNQTV
;
A
#
# COMPACT_ATOMS: atom_id res chain seq x y z
N MET A 1 -13.53 -9.92 -13.60
CA MET A 1 -13.14 -8.66 -12.94
C MET A 1 -13.12 -8.76 -11.40
N ILE A 2 -14.02 -9.50 -10.74
CA ILE A 2 -14.03 -9.66 -9.27
C ILE A 2 -12.79 -10.38 -8.69
N SER A 3 -12.21 -11.34 -9.42
CA SER A 3 -11.10 -12.15 -8.93
C SER A 3 -9.79 -11.38 -8.72
N CYS A 4 -9.51 -10.35 -9.54
CA CYS A 4 -8.29 -9.56 -9.45
C CYS A 4 -8.35 -8.51 -8.33
N TYR A 5 -9.53 -7.96 -8.06
CA TYR A 5 -9.71 -6.99 -6.97
C TYR A 5 -9.63 -7.66 -5.59
N GLY A 6 -10.14 -8.89 -5.46
CA GLY A 6 -10.05 -9.67 -4.22
C GLY A 6 -8.64 -10.16 -3.89
N GLY A 7 -7.83 -10.50 -4.89
CA GLY A 7 -6.48 -11.07 -4.68
C GLY A 7 -5.52 -10.14 -3.92
N GLY A 8 -5.59 -8.84 -4.16
CA GLY A 8 -4.77 -7.86 -3.44
C GLY A 8 -5.15 -7.77 -1.96
N PHE A 9 -6.44 -7.65 -1.65
CA PHE A 9 -6.94 -7.56 -0.28
C PHE A 9 -6.71 -8.85 0.52
N SER A 10 -6.76 -10.01 -0.12
CA SER A 10 -6.46 -11.30 0.53
C SER A 10 -4.98 -11.50 0.83
N ALA A 11 -4.08 -10.93 0.02
CA ALA A 11 -2.63 -11.04 0.23
C ALA A 11 -2.10 -10.05 1.28
N ILE A 12 -2.73 -8.89 1.45
CA ILE A 12 -2.33 -7.86 2.42
C ILE A 12 -2.18 -8.38 3.86
N PRO A 13 -3.17 -9.09 4.46
CA PRO A 13 -3.05 -9.57 5.84
C PRO A 13 -2.01 -10.68 5.98
N ALA A 14 -1.85 -11.55 4.98
CA ALA A 14 -0.79 -12.56 4.97
C ALA A 14 0.61 -11.92 4.90
N TYR A 15 0.77 -10.87 4.08
CA TYR A 15 2.00 -10.09 3.99
C TYR A 15 2.33 -9.38 5.30
N ILE A 16 1.36 -8.72 5.92
CA ILE A 16 1.57 -8.01 7.19
C ILE A 16 1.83 -8.97 8.34
N ALA A 17 1.13 -10.11 8.39
CA ALA A 17 1.34 -11.15 9.39
C ALA A 17 2.77 -11.72 9.31
N ASP A 18 3.30 -11.92 8.10
CA ASP A 18 4.67 -12.41 7.87
C ASP A 18 5.75 -11.36 8.22
N LEU A 19 5.44 -10.07 8.06
CA LEU A 19 6.38 -8.98 8.33
C LEU A 19 6.42 -8.50 9.80
N PHE A 20 5.27 -8.38 10.46
CA PHE A 20 5.16 -7.71 11.77
C PHE A 20 4.85 -8.66 12.94
N GLY A 21 4.54 -9.93 12.65
CA GLY A 21 4.16 -10.92 13.66
C GLY A 21 2.75 -10.69 14.23
N THR A 22 2.14 -11.76 14.73
CA THR A 22 0.71 -11.81 15.09
C THR A 22 0.29 -10.92 16.27
N LYS A 23 1.23 -10.34 17.04
CA LYS A 23 0.90 -9.54 18.25
C LYS A 23 0.32 -8.15 17.95
N GLN A 24 0.57 -7.56 16.78
CA GLN A 24 0.13 -6.20 16.41
C GLN A 24 -0.75 -6.16 15.15
N LEU A 25 -1.13 -7.34 14.62
CA LEU A 25 -1.84 -7.48 13.34
C LEU A 25 -3.16 -6.67 13.30
N GLY A 26 -3.93 -6.67 14.39
CA GLY A 26 -5.21 -5.97 14.47
C GLY A 26 -5.08 -4.45 14.39
N ALA A 27 -4.06 -3.87 15.04
CA ALA A 27 -3.81 -2.43 14.99
C ALA A 27 -3.38 -1.99 13.58
N ILE A 28 -2.45 -2.71 12.96
CA ILE A 28 -1.95 -2.39 11.61
C ILE A 28 -3.07 -2.55 10.56
N HIS A 29 -3.87 -3.62 10.65
CA HIS A 29 -5.00 -3.80 9.74
C HIS A 29 -6.06 -2.71 9.92
N GLY A 30 -6.31 -2.28 11.16
CA GLY A 30 -7.15 -1.12 11.46
C GLY A 30 -6.65 0.16 10.80
N TYR A 31 -5.34 0.46 10.89
CA TYR A 31 -4.75 1.61 10.22
C TYR A 31 -4.91 1.55 8.69
N ILE A 32 -4.74 0.38 8.09
CA ILE A 32 -4.93 0.21 6.63
C ILE A 32 -6.39 0.41 6.23
N LEU A 33 -7.35 -0.07 7.02
CA LEU A 33 -8.77 0.16 6.77
C LEU A 33 -9.12 1.65 6.87
N THR A 34 -8.55 2.37 7.84
CA THR A 34 -8.75 3.84 7.93
C THR A 34 -8.13 4.58 6.76
N ALA A 35 -6.93 4.18 6.33
CA ALA A 35 -6.27 4.74 5.14
C ALA A 35 -7.06 4.44 3.86
N TRP A 36 -7.64 3.25 3.75
CA TRP A 36 -8.48 2.85 2.62
C TRP A 36 -9.80 3.65 2.60
N ALA A 37 -10.44 3.84 3.76
CA ALA A 37 -11.63 4.69 3.87
C ALA A 37 -11.34 6.15 3.48
N LEU A 38 -10.20 6.70 3.94
CA LEU A 38 -9.73 8.02 3.55
C LEU A 38 -9.46 8.11 2.04
N ALA A 39 -8.80 7.11 1.46
CA ALA A 39 -8.55 7.06 0.02
C ALA A 39 -9.86 6.98 -0.78
N GLY A 40 -10.87 6.25 -0.30
CA GLY A 40 -12.20 6.20 -0.90
C GLY A 40 -12.94 7.55 -0.85
N LEU A 41 -12.73 8.33 0.21
CA LEU A 41 -13.29 9.68 0.34
C LEU A 41 -12.59 10.70 -0.56
N VAL A 42 -11.26 10.66 -0.61
CA VAL A 42 -10.42 11.65 -1.31
C VAL A 42 -10.30 11.34 -2.81
N GLY A 43 -10.39 10.07 -3.21
CA GLY A 43 -10.25 9.61 -4.59
C GLY A 43 -11.17 10.34 -5.58
N PRO A 44 -12.50 10.41 -5.35
CA PRO A 44 -13.43 11.15 -6.20
C PRO A 44 -13.08 12.64 -6.30
N PHE A 45 -12.56 13.22 -5.22
CA PHE A 45 -12.20 14.63 -5.16
C PHE A 45 -11.00 14.94 -6.08
N ILE A 46 -9.99 14.07 -6.06
CA ILE A 46 -8.83 14.16 -6.95
C ILE A 46 -9.27 13.97 -8.41
N VAL A 47 -10.10 12.96 -8.68
CA VAL A 47 -10.59 12.67 -10.03
C VAL A 47 -11.44 13.83 -10.57
N ALA A 48 -12.33 14.39 -9.76
CA ALA A 48 -13.15 15.55 -10.13
C ALA A 48 -12.28 16.75 -10.51
N LYS A 49 -11.24 17.05 -9.71
CA LYS A 49 -10.31 18.16 -9.98
C LYS A 49 -9.49 17.95 -11.26
N VAL A 50 -9.00 16.74 -11.47
CA VAL A 50 -8.26 16.37 -12.69
C VAL A 50 -9.18 16.44 -13.91
N TYR A 51 -10.42 15.97 -13.78
CA TYR A 51 -11.39 15.99 -14.85
C TYR A 51 -11.81 17.42 -15.24
N GLU A 52 -12.07 18.29 -14.26
CA GLU A 52 -12.37 19.71 -14.50
C GLU A 52 -11.25 20.43 -15.27
N ALA A 53 -10.00 20.15 -14.92
CA ALA A 53 -8.84 20.79 -15.55
C ALA A 53 -8.58 20.32 -16.98
N THR A 54 -9.03 19.10 -17.34
CA THR A 54 -8.55 18.43 -18.56
C THR A 54 -9.66 18.05 -19.54
N GLN A 55 -10.91 17.94 -19.09
CA GLN A 55 -12.10 17.53 -19.88
C GLN A 55 -11.90 16.23 -20.69
N SER A 56 -10.85 15.45 -20.37
CA SER A 56 -10.39 14.30 -21.14
C SER A 56 -10.14 13.13 -20.20
N TYR A 57 -10.75 11.99 -20.47
CA TYR A 57 -10.62 10.77 -19.66
C TYR A 57 -9.25 10.10 -19.78
N ASP A 58 -8.54 10.29 -20.89
CA ASP A 58 -7.24 9.67 -21.14
C ASP A 58 -6.18 10.11 -20.13
N ILE A 59 -6.17 11.39 -19.77
CA ILE A 59 -5.20 11.94 -18.81
C ILE A 59 -5.47 11.41 -17.39
N THR A 60 -6.74 11.25 -17.01
CA THR A 60 -7.10 10.60 -15.75
C THR A 60 -6.54 9.17 -15.69
N LEU A 61 -6.63 8.40 -16.78
CA LEU A 61 -6.06 7.05 -16.84
C LEU A 61 -4.54 7.05 -16.70
N TYR A 62 -3.83 7.97 -17.36
CA TYR A 62 -2.38 8.12 -17.19
C TYR A 62 -1.98 8.46 -15.75
N ILE A 63 -2.77 9.28 -15.04
CA ILE A 63 -2.54 9.61 -13.63
C ILE A 63 -2.70 8.38 -12.74
N PHE A 64 -3.70 7.52 -12.99
CA PHE A 64 -3.84 6.26 -12.27
C PHE A 64 -2.64 5.33 -12.51
N VAL A 65 -2.16 5.24 -13.76
CA VAL A 65 -0.95 4.47 -14.09
C VAL A 65 0.26 5.01 -13.32
N ALA A 66 0.47 6.33 -13.33
CA ALA A 66 1.56 6.96 -12.58
C ALA A 66 1.46 6.67 -11.07
N MET A 67 0.25 6.75 -10.50
CA MET A 67 0.00 6.42 -9.09
C MET A 67 0.32 4.95 -8.78
N PHE A 68 -0.04 4.01 -9.66
CA PHE A 68 0.32 2.59 -9.50
C PHE A 68 1.83 2.36 -9.57
N VAL A 69 2.55 3.05 -10.45
CA VAL A 69 4.02 2.96 -10.54
C VAL A 69 4.65 3.47 -9.24
N VAL A 70 4.18 4.60 -8.71
CA VAL A 70 4.64 5.12 -7.41
C VAL A 70 4.36 4.12 -6.28
N ALA A 71 3.15 3.55 -6.24
CA ALA A 71 2.79 2.53 -5.25
C ALA A 71 3.69 1.29 -5.34
N LEU A 72 4.05 0.87 -6.55
CA LEU A 72 4.96 -0.25 -6.78
C LEU A 72 6.38 0.06 -6.28
N ILE A 73 6.90 1.26 -6.55
CA ILE A 73 8.21 1.69 -6.04
C ILE A 73 8.21 1.70 -4.50
N ILE A 74 7.19 2.30 -3.88
CA ILE A 74 7.05 2.33 -2.42
C ILE A 74 7.00 0.89 -1.86
N SER A 75 6.22 0.01 -2.48
CA SER A 75 6.14 -1.40 -2.08
C SER A 75 7.51 -2.10 -2.14
N LEU A 76 8.29 -1.86 -3.19
CA LEU A 76 9.64 -2.42 -3.32
C LEU A 76 10.61 -1.87 -2.26
N VAL A 77 10.56 -0.56 -1.98
CA VAL A 77 11.39 0.09 -0.96
C VAL A 77 11.08 -0.45 0.43
N ILE A 78 9.79 -0.51 0.80
CA ILE A 78 9.34 -1.11 2.07
C ILE A 78 9.87 -2.53 2.22
N ARG A 79 9.78 -3.34 1.15
CA ARG A 79 10.27 -4.73 1.16
C ARG A 79 11.79 -4.84 1.27
N ALA A 80 12.54 -3.84 0.81
CA ALA A 80 14.00 -3.78 1.01
C ALA A 80 14.35 -3.35 2.44
N ASP A 81 13.64 -2.36 2.96
CA ASP A 81 13.89 -1.78 4.28
C ASP A 81 13.56 -2.75 5.42
N ILE A 82 12.41 -3.45 5.35
CA ILE A 82 12.08 -4.51 6.32
C ILE A 82 13.12 -5.64 6.29
N ARG A 83 13.64 -6.01 5.10
CA ARG A 83 14.71 -7.02 5.00
C ARG A 83 16.01 -6.56 5.65
N LYS A 84 16.30 -5.26 5.62
CA LYS A 84 17.47 -4.67 6.26
C LYS A 84 17.31 -4.65 7.78
N ILE A 85 16.18 -4.16 8.28
CA ILE A 85 15.86 -4.07 9.71
C ILE A 85 15.89 -5.45 10.38
N LYS A 86 15.30 -6.48 9.73
CA LYS A 86 15.33 -7.85 10.26
C LYS A 86 16.77 -8.39 10.39
N ARG A 87 17.63 -8.11 9.39
CA ARG A 87 19.02 -8.56 9.37
C ARG A 87 19.88 -7.83 10.42
N GLU A 88 19.63 -6.55 10.66
CA GLU A 88 20.27 -5.77 11.73
C GLU A 88 19.83 -6.22 13.13
N SER A 89 18.55 -6.58 13.32
CA SER A 89 18.06 -7.10 14.60
C SER A 89 18.65 -8.46 14.97
N GLU A 90 18.86 -9.35 13.99
CA GLU A 90 19.48 -10.66 14.20
C GLU A 90 20.97 -10.53 14.55
N LEU A 91 21.68 -9.60 13.91
CA LEU A 91 23.09 -9.32 14.19
C LEU A 91 23.29 -8.76 15.61
N ASN A 92 22.44 -7.82 16.03
CA ASN A 92 22.51 -7.18 17.34
C ASN A 92 22.15 -8.14 18.49
N ASN A 93 21.27 -9.11 18.26
CA ASN A 93 20.89 -10.12 19.26
C ASN A 93 21.94 -11.23 19.44
N GLN A 94 22.97 -11.28 18.57
CA GLN A 94 24.09 -12.23 18.66
C GLN A 94 25.31 -11.64 19.38
N THR A 95 25.35 -10.31 19.58
CA THR A 95 26.44 -9.58 20.24
C THR A 95 26.16 -9.22 21.70
N VAL A 96 24.99 -9.57 22.25
CA VAL A 96 24.58 -9.36 23.65
C VAL A 96 24.54 -10.66 24.44
#